data_AF-A0A171DPZ1-F1
#
_entry.id   AF-A0A171DPZ1-F1
#
_cell.length_a   1.000
_cell.length_b   1.000
_cell.length_c   1.000
_cell.angle_alpha   90.00
_cell.angle_beta   90.00
_cell.angle_gamma   90.00
#
_symmetry.space_group_name_H-M   'P 1'
#
loop_
_entity.id
_entity.type
_entity.pdbx_description
1 polymer ?
#
loop_
_entity_poly.entity_id
_entity_poly.type
_entity_poly.pdbx_seq_one_letter_code
_entity_poly.pdbx_strand_id
1 'polypeptide(L)'
;MTEAEAARRVEEIIERRARCGDPDREKLCDEPVELVAYLVGHRRVPTEVLRCDALDALVLLEYARRAVPVLPGRLDRLEHRVLTLGIEAGLSLGELAAPLGLRSRQAVQHRLLRHAAAERGASRSEVAERAARRAETRERAWLDRHGSDLLSCAGRLLAHRDLLAGAAAAGDPAFGTSAEAASEAASEVGAEIAEAFDELAGSLSRVPADPRDPRHTARYVTRTRHLAARLRLLLADLAAAGATAAVPAGHPVHALLARTARLAAAHQSAAAPPPPAPSRP
;
A
#
# COMPACT_ATOMS: atom_id res chain seq x y z
N MET A 1 8.04 -15.27 -4.57
CA MET A 1 8.13 -14.32 -5.67
C MET A 1 8.49 -12.95 -5.12
N THR A 2 9.53 -12.34 -5.67
CA THR A 2 9.96 -10.97 -5.33
C THR A 2 9.22 -9.94 -6.18
N GLU A 3 9.34 -8.65 -5.83
CA GLU A 3 8.80 -7.55 -6.61
C GLU A 3 9.43 -7.45 -8.01
N ALA A 4 10.74 -7.63 -8.11
CA ALA A 4 11.45 -7.64 -9.40
C ALA A 4 10.98 -8.78 -10.32
N GLU A 5 10.70 -9.97 -9.76
CA GLU A 5 10.12 -11.07 -10.52
C GLU A 5 8.70 -10.75 -11.01
N ALA A 6 7.89 -10.07 -10.20
CA ALA A 6 6.55 -9.63 -10.59
C ALA A 6 6.61 -8.59 -11.73
N ALA A 7 7.50 -7.61 -11.63
CA ALA A 7 7.72 -6.61 -12.67
C ALA A 7 8.18 -7.23 -13.99
N ARG A 8 9.13 -8.17 -13.94
CA ARG A 8 9.56 -8.91 -15.14
C ARG A 8 8.41 -9.68 -15.78
N ARG A 9 7.53 -10.29 -14.98
CA ARG A 9 6.34 -10.99 -15.50
C ARG A 9 5.34 -10.06 -16.17
N VAL A 10 5.13 -8.87 -15.61
CA VAL A 10 4.32 -7.82 -16.24
C VAL A 10 4.89 -7.46 -17.61
N GLU A 11 6.19 -7.21 -17.69
CA GLU A 11 6.88 -6.88 -18.94
C GLU A 11 6.77 -8.00 -19.98
N GLU A 12 7.04 -9.26 -19.59
CA GLU A 12 6.89 -10.44 -20.45
C GLU A 12 5.47 -10.57 -21.03
N ILE A 13 4.43 -10.30 -20.24
CA ILE A 13 3.03 -10.29 -20.70
C ILE A 13 2.80 -9.17 -21.72
N ILE A 14 3.21 -7.95 -21.39
CA ILE A 14 2.99 -6.76 -22.25
C ILE A 14 3.68 -6.97 -23.61
N GLU A 15 4.93 -7.42 -23.61
CA GLU A 15 5.68 -7.71 -24.84
C GLU A 15 5.01 -8.82 -25.66
N ARG A 16 4.55 -9.89 -25.00
CA ARG A 16 3.88 -11.00 -25.67
C ARG A 16 2.57 -10.55 -26.32
N ARG A 17 1.78 -9.71 -25.64
CA ARG A 17 0.54 -9.12 -26.17
C ARG A 17 0.81 -8.16 -27.32
N ALA A 18 1.88 -7.38 -27.26
CA ALA A 18 2.30 -6.51 -28.35
C ALA A 18 2.70 -7.34 -29.59
N ARG A 19 3.47 -8.43 -29.40
CA ARG A 19 3.96 -9.29 -30.49
C ARG A 19 2.85 -10.04 -31.21
N CYS A 20 1.81 -10.47 -30.51
CA CYS A 20 0.67 -11.17 -31.12
C CYS A 20 -0.36 -10.23 -31.75
N GLY A 21 -0.15 -8.90 -31.65
CA GLY A 21 -1.06 -7.90 -32.21
C GLY A 21 -2.38 -7.81 -31.47
N ASP A 22 -2.37 -7.85 -30.12
CA ASP A 22 -3.57 -7.69 -29.30
C ASP A 22 -4.33 -6.40 -29.72
N PRO A 23 -5.59 -6.50 -30.19
CA PRO A 23 -6.35 -5.35 -30.67
C PRO A 23 -6.64 -4.33 -29.57
N ASP A 24 -6.63 -4.74 -28.30
CA ASP A 24 -6.97 -3.89 -27.15
C ASP A 24 -5.73 -3.43 -26.36
N ARG A 25 -4.53 -3.54 -26.94
CA ARG A 25 -3.23 -3.28 -26.27
C ARG A 25 -3.12 -1.91 -25.58
N GLU A 26 -3.87 -0.92 -26.06
CA GLU A 26 -3.91 0.44 -25.50
C GLU A 26 -4.49 0.51 -24.08
N LYS A 27 -5.21 -0.53 -23.65
CA LYS A 27 -5.78 -0.65 -22.30
C LYS A 27 -4.91 -1.49 -21.36
N LEU A 28 -3.74 -1.97 -21.83
CA LEU A 28 -2.78 -2.65 -20.97
C LEU A 28 -2.27 -1.67 -19.89
N CYS A 29 -1.99 -2.22 -18.71
CA CYS A 29 -1.47 -1.47 -17.59
C CYS A 29 -0.36 -2.26 -16.89
N ASP A 30 0.49 -1.52 -16.20
CA ASP A 30 1.72 -2.06 -15.60
C ASP A 30 1.45 -2.59 -14.18
N GLU A 31 0.29 -2.26 -13.61
CA GLU A 31 -0.12 -2.70 -12.28
C GLU A 31 -0.58 -4.17 -12.30
N PRO A 32 0.03 -5.07 -11.50
CA PRO A 32 -0.21 -6.52 -11.61
C PRO A 32 -1.68 -6.95 -11.51
N VAL A 33 -2.45 -6.36 -10.58
CA VAL A 33 -3.85 -6.75 -10.37
C VAL A 33 -4.75 -6.26 -11.50
N GLU A 34 -4.49 -5.05 -11.99
CA GLU A 34 -5.25 -4.47 -13.12
C GLU A 34 -4.88 -5.19 -14.42
N LEU A 35 -3.61 -5.58 -14.60
CA LEU A 35 -3.18 -6.37 -15.75
C LEU A 35 -3.89 -7.72 -15.79
N VAL A 36 -3.99 -8.42 -14.65
CA VAL A 36 -4.75 -9.67 -14.57
C VAL A 36 -6.23 -9.45 -14.90
N ALA A 37 -6.83 -8.35 -14.43
CA ALA A 37 -8.20 -8.00 -14.78
C ALA A 37 -8.37 -7.74 -16.29
N TYR A 38 -7.40 -7.06 -16.92
CA TYR A 38 -7.33 -6.87 -18.36
C TYR A 38 -7.30 -8.21 -19.10
N LEU A 39 -6.38 -9.12 -18.74
CA LEU A 39 -6.19 -10.40 -19.42
C LEU A 39 -7.45 -11.27 -19.41
N VAL A 40 -8.19 -11.26 -18.30
CA VAL A 40 -9.45 -11.99 -18.17
C VAL A 40 -10.56 -11.40 -19.04
N GLY A 41 -10.58 -10.08 -19.24
CA GLY A 41 -11.56 -9.37 -20.07
C GLY A 41 -11.25 -9.36 -21.56
N HIS A 42 -9.96 -9.36 -21.94
CA HIS A 42 -9.51 -9.17 -23.32
C HIS A 42 -8.86 -10.46 -23.86
N ARG A 43 -9.72 -11.35 -24.36
CA ARG A 43 -9.35 -12.71 -24.78
C ARG A 43 -9.15 -12.88 -26.29
N ARG A 44 -9.15 -11.78 -27.05
CA ARG A 44 -9.05 -11.77 -28.53
C ARG A 44 -7.60 -11.96 -29.01
N VAL A 45 -6.93 -12.99 -28.51
CA VAL A 45 -5.55 -13.35 -28.85
C VAL A 45 -5.45 -14.86 -29.09
N PRO A 46 -4.38 -15.36 -29.75
CA PRO A 46 -4.21 -16.80 -29.97
C PRO A 46 -4.27 -17.62 -28.68
N THR A 47 -4.77 -18.85 -28.75
CA THR A 47 -4.96 -19.74 -27.59
C THR A 47 -3.65 -19.98 -26.85
N GLU A 48 -2.53 -20.08 -27.56
CA GLU A 48 -1.20 -20.24 -26.98
C GLU A 48 -0.83 -19.05 -26.08
N VAL A 49 -1.20 -17.83 -26.50
CA VAL A 49 -1.00 -16.61 -25.70
C VAL A 49 -1.89 -16.65 -24.46
N LEU A 50 -3.16 -17.05 -24.59
CA LEU A 50 -4.08 -17.21 -23.45
C LEU A 50 -3.56 -18.21 -22.41
N ARG A 51 -2.96 -19.33 -22.86
CA ARG A 51 -2.34 -20.32 -21.96
C ARG A 51 -1.20 -19.70 -21.16
N CYS A 52 -0.26 -19.02 -21.83
CA CYS A 52 0.85 -18.36 -21.15
C CYS A 52 0.37 -17.26 -20.20
N ASP A 53 -0.58 -16.45 -20.64
CA ASP A 53 -1.16 -15.38 -19.82
C ASP A 53 -1.88 -15.90 -18.59
N ALA A 54 -2.61 -17.01 -18.70
CA ALA A 54 -3.27 -17.62 -17.54
C ALA A 54 -2.24 -18.07 -16.49
N LEU A 55 -1.12 -18.68 -16.92
CA LEU A 55 -0.06 -19.10 -16.01
C LEU A 55 0.64 -17.91 -15.34
N ASP A 56 1.02 -16.88 -16.11
CA ASP A 56 1.68 -15.69 -15.57
C ASP A 56 0.71 -14.88 -14.67
N ALA A 57 -0.58 -14.82 -15.02
CA ALA A 57 -1.60 -14.17 -14.19
C ALA A 57 -1.77 -14.86 -12.82
N LEU A 58 -1.72 -16.19 -12.74
CA LEU A 58 -1.75 -16.90 -11.45
C LEU A 58 -0.54 -16.56 -10.58
N VAL A 59 0.63 -16.42 -11.20
CA VAL A 59 1.87 -16.00 -10.54
C VAL A 59 1.72 -14.58 -9.99
N LEU A 60 1.22 -13.63 -10.80
CA LEU A 60 0.96 -12.25 -10.37
C LEU A 60 -0.07 -12.17 -9.23
N LEU A 61 -1.14 -12.97 -9.27
CA LEU A 61 -2.14 -13.01 -8.20
C LEU A 61 -1.55 -13.54 -6.88
N GLU A 62 -0.66 -14.52 -6.94
CA GLU A 62 0.03 -15.05 -5.75
C GLU A 62 0.97 -14.01 -5.13
N TYR A 63 1.63 -13.18 -5.94
CA TYR A 63 2.37 -12.02 -5.44
C TYR A 63 1.43 -10.96 -4.86
N ALA A 64 0.36 -10.59 -5.55
CA ALA A 64 -0.60 -9.59 -5.07
C ALA A 64 -1.22 -9.98 -3.73
N ARG A 65 -1.46 -11.28 -3.48
CA ARG A 65 -1.93 -11.78 -2.17
C ARG A 65 -0.93 -11.53 -1.04
N ARG A 66 0.37 -11.54 -1.34
CA ARG A 66 1.46 -11.31 -0.37
C ARG A 66 1.74 -9.82 -0.18
N ALA A 67 1.74 -9.06 -1.28
CA ALA A 67 2.04 -7.63 -1.30
C ALA A 67 0.86 -6.77 -0.84
N VAL A 68 -0.38 -7.15 -1.17
CA VAL A 68 -1.60 -6.36 -0.95
C VAL A 68 -2.67 -7.18 -0.20
N PRO A 69 -2.58 -7.30 1.14
CA PRO A 69 -3.47 -8.15 1.94
C PRO A 69 -4.92 -7.65 2.08
N VAL A 70 -5.27 -6.51 1.46
CA VAL A 70 -6.52 -5.77 1.72
C VAL A 70 -7.67 -6.19 0.78
N LEU A 71 -7.41 -6.94 -0.30
CA LEU A 71 -8.42 -7.23 -1.34
C LEU A 71 -8.71 -8.73 -1.57
N PRO A 72 -8.99 -9.54 -0.53
CA PRO A 72 -9.13 -10.99 -0.70
C PRO A 72 -10.26 -11.37 -1.65
N GLY A 73 -11.42 -10.69 -1.59
CA GLY A 73 -12.57 -11.01 -2.45
C GLY A 73 -12.34 -10.70 -3.93
N ARG A 74 -11.69 -9.58 -4.25
CA ARG A 74 -11.34 -9.22 -5.64
C ARG A 74 -10.34 -10.22 -6.22
N LEU A 75 -9.32 -10.57 -5.45
CA LEU A 75 -8.29 -11.53 -5.87
C LEU A 75 -8.87 -12.95 -6.02
N ASP A 76 -9.80 -13.38 -5.17
CA ASP A 76 -10.47 -14.68 -5.32
C ASP A 76 -11.31 -14.76 -6.60
N ARG A 77 -12.06 -13.69 -6.92
CA ARG A 77 -12.83 -13.58 -8.17
C ARG A 77 -11.93 -13.60 -9.40
N LEU A 78 -10.87 -12.78 -9.41
CA LEU A 78 -9.90 -12.78 -10.50
C LEU A 78 -9.24 -14.16 -10.64
N GLU A 79 -8.83 -14.79 -9.54
CA GLU A 79 -8.23 -16.12 -9.60
C GLU A 79 -9.21 -17.18 -10.14
N HIS A 80 -10.49 -17.13 -9.76
CA HIS A 80 -11.49 -18.00 -10.36
C HIS A 80 -11.55 -17.83 -11.87
N ARG A 81 -11.65 -16.57 -12.34
CA ARG A 81 -11.73 -16.28 -13.77
C ARG A 81 -10.47 -16.67 -14.54
N VAL A 82 -9.28 -16.49 -13.96
CA VAL A 82 -8.01 -16.92 -14.55
C VAL A 82 -7.92 -18.45 -14.62
N LEU A 83 -8.34 -19.16 -13.57
CA LEU A 83 -8.38 -20.62 -13.58
C LEU A 83 -9.35 -21.14 -14.65
N THR A 84 -10.53 -20.55 -14.76
CA THR A 84 -11.50 -20.88 -15.82
C THR A 84 -10.94 -20.59 -17.20
N LEU A 85 -10.33 -19.41 -17.40
CA LEU A 85 -9.65 -19.05 -18.65
C LEU A 85 -8.57 -20.07 -19.04
N GLY A 86 -7.75 -20.49 -18.08
CA GLY A 86 -6.71 -21.49 -18.32
C GLY A 86 -7.28 -22.84 -18.76
N ILE A 87 -8.36 -23.30 -18.11
CA ILE A 87 -9.07 -24.54 -18.50
C ILE A 87 -9.68 -24.40 -19.89
N GLU A 88 -10.34 -23.28 -20.19
CA GLU A 88 -10.92 -22.97 -21.51
C GLU A 88 -9.83 -22.92 -22.60
N ALA A 89 -8.62 -22.46 -22.27
CA ALA A 89 -7.45 -22.47 -23.16
C ALA A 89 -6.73 -23.84 -23.24
N GLY A 90 -7.29 -24.88 -22.61
CA GLY A 90 -6.79 -26.25 -22.67
C GLY A 90 -5.64 -26.57 -21.71
N LEU A 91 -5.42 -25.78 -20.66
CA LEU A 91 -4.49 -26.14 -19.58
C LEU A 91 -5.12 -27.20 -18.68
N SER A 92 -4.34 -28.22 -18.34
CA SER A 92 -4.70 -29.19 -17.33
C SER A 92 -4.64 -28.59 -15.93
N LEU A 93 -5.42 -29.16 -14.99
CA LEU A 93 -5.32 -28.80 -13.58
C LEU A 93 -3.92 -29.03 -12.99
N GLY A 94 -3.11 -29.89 -13.60
CA GLY A 94 -1.71 -30.11 -13.20
C GLY A 94 -0.83 -28.92 -13.55
N GLU A 95 -0.96 -28.38 -14.77
CA GLU A 95 -0.24 -27.19 -15.21
C GLU A 95 -0.63 -25.96 -14.37
N LEU A 96 -1.91 -25.82 -14.02
CA LEU A 96 -2.41 -24.72 -13.18
C LEU A 96 -1.99 -24.83 -11.71
N ALA A 97 -1.60 -26.02 -11.23
CA ALA A 97 -1.20 -26.23 -9.84
C ALA A 97 0.17 -25.59 -9.52
N ALA A 98 1.11 -25.69 -10.46
CA ALA A 98 2.48 -25.22 -10.30
C ALA A 98 2.60 -23.72 -9.97
N PRO A 99 2.01 -22.77 -10.74
CA PRO A 99 2.12 -21.34 -10.44
C PRO A 99 1.45 -20.95 -9.12
N LEU A 100 0.50 -21.75 -8.64
CA LEU A 100 -0.18 -21.55 -7.35
C LEU A 100 0.54 -22.19 -6.17
N GLY A 101 1.68 -22.87 -6.39
CA GLY A 101 2.40 -23.62 -5.36
C GLY A 101 1.60 -24.80 -4.79
N LEU A 102 0.64 -25.34 -5.56
CA LEU A 102 -0.21 -26.45 -5.15
C LEU A 102 0.39 -27.78 -5.62
N ARG A 103 0.31 -28.80 -4.76
CA ARG A 103 0.93 -30.11 -5.01
C ARG A 103 0.05 -31.09 -5.79
N SER A 104 -1.23 -30.79 -5.97
CA SER A 104 -2.18 -31.73 -6.57
C SER A 104 -3.25 -31.05 -7.41
N ARG A 105 -3.75 -31.78 -8.41
CA ARG A 105 -4.90 -31.39 -9.24
C ARG A 105 -6.15 -31.17 -8.38
N GLN A 106 -6.34 -32.00 -7.36
CA GLN A 106 -7.46 -31.90 -6.41
C GLN A 106 -7.41 -30.58 -5.62
N ALA A 107 -6.23 -30.10 -5.23
CA ALA A 107 -6.09 -28.81 -4.56
C ALA A 107 -6.54 -27.63 -5.46
N VAL A 108 -6.22 -27.69 -6.75
CA VAL A 108 -6.70 -26.70 -7.74
C VAL A 108 -8.22 -26.77 -7.86
N GLN A 109 -8.79 -27.98 -7.96
CA GLN A 109 -10.23 -28.17 -8.04
C GLN A 109 -10.97 -27.62 -6.80
N HIS A 110 -10.48 -27.90 -5.60
CA HIS A 110 -11.03 -27.33 -4.36
C HIS A 110 -10.93 -25.80 -4.35
N ARG A 111 -9.81 -25.25 -4.82
CA ARG A 111 -9.59 -23.79 -4.92
C ARG A 111 -10.58 -23.15 -5.90
N LEU A 112 -10.79 -23.80 -7.06
CA LEU A 112 -11.75 -23.38 -8.08
C LEU A 112 -13.18 -23.39 -7.55
N LEU A 113 -13.63 -24.47 -6.91
CA LEU A 113 -14.97 -24.57 -6.31
C LEU A 113 -15.21 -23.50 -5.23
N ARG A 114 -14.21 -23.29 -4.38
CA ARG A 114 -14.25 -22.30 -3.31
C ARG A 114 -14.36 -20.87 -3.86
N HIS A 115 -13.67 -20.56 -4.95
CA HIS A 115 -13.71 -19.22 -5.55
C HIS A 115 -14.92 -19.02 -6.47
N ALA A 116 -15.46 -20.09 -7.08
CA ALA A 116 -16.72 -20.07 -7.80
C ALA A 116 -17.90 -19.66 -6.89
N ALA A 117 -17.82 -19.97 -5.59
CA ALA A 117 -18.76 -19.44 -4.61
C ALA A 117 -18.59 -17.91 -4.43
N ALA A 118 -17.36 -17.42 -4.33
CA ALA A 118 -17.06 -15.99 -4.22
C ALA A 118 -17.48 -15.19 -5.47
N GLU A 119 -17.36 -15.76 -6.67
CA GLU A 119 -17.83 -15.16 -7.92
C GLU A 119 -19.35 -14.98 -7.94
N ARG A 120 -20.09 -15.97 -7.42
CA ARG A 120 -21.55 -15.93 -7.26
C ARG A 120 -22.02 -15.09 -6.07
N GLY A 121 -21.12 -14.36 -5.41
CA GLY A 121 -21.44 -13.54 -4.24
C GLY A 121 -21.72 -14.33 -2.97
N ALA A 122 -21.46 -15.65 -2.95
CA ALA A 122 -21.53 -16.45 -1.74
C ALA A 122 -20.29 -16.16 -0.87
N SER A 123 -20.52 -15.52 0.27
CA SER A 123 -19.45 -15.06 1.15
C SER A 123 -18.58 -16.20 1.69
N ARG A 124 -17.26 -16.02 1.68
CA ARG A 124 -16.31 -16.80 2.49
C ARG A 124 -16.53 -16.44 3.96
N SER A 125 -17.51 -17.08 4.61
CA SER A 125 -18.06 -16.64 5.90
C SER A 125 -18.61 -15.22 5.84
N GLU A 126 -19.93 -15.11 5.91
CA GLU A 126 -20.66 -13.84 5.92
C GLU A 126 -20.14 -12.91 7.03
N VAL A 127 -19.66 -13.48 8.13
CA VAL A 127 -19.04 -12.76 9.25
C VAL A 127 -17.71 -12.12 8.84
N ALA A 128 -16.83 -12.85 8.17
CA ALA A 128 -15.52 -12.34 7.75
C ALA A 128 -15.64 -11.29 6.65
N GLU A 129 -16.60 -11.46 5.74
CA GLU A 129 -16.86 -10.48 4.68
C GLU A 129 -17.58 -9.23 5.23
N ARG A 130 -18.55 -9.37 6.14
CA ARG A 130 -19.12 -8.21 6.85
C ARG A 130 -18.07 -7.48 7.66
N ALA A 131 -17.14 -8.18 8.32
CA ALA A 131 -16.05 -7.55 9.05
C ALA A 131 -15.13 -6.76 8.11
N ALA A 132 -14.77 -7.33 6.95
CA ALA A 132 -13.96 -6.66 5.94
C ALA A 132 -14.68 -5.44 5.33
N ARG A 133 -15.96 -5.59 4.92
CA ARG A 133 -16.77 -4.47 4.39
C ARG A 133 -16.97 -3.37 5.43
N ARG A 134 -17.19 -3.72 6.70
CA ARG A 134 -17.29 -2.74 7.80
C ARG A 134 -15.96 -2.06 8.07
N ALA A 135 -14.83 -2.74 7.91
CA ALA A 135 -13.51 -2.13 8.03
C ALA A 135 -13.26 -1.15 6.88
N GLU A 136 -13.53 -1.55 5.63
CA GLU A 136 -13.41 -0.69 4.45
C GLU A 136 -14.36 0.52 4.50
N THR A 137 -15.62 0.33 4.92
CA THR A 137 -16.59 1.42 5.07
C THR A 137 -16.17 2.40 6.17
N ARG A 138 -15.64 1.89 7.30
CA ARG A 138 -15.13 2.73 8.39
C ARG A 138 -13.88 3.50 7.97
N GLU A 139 -12.97 2.85 7.24
CA GLU A 139 -11.77 3.50 6.68
C GLU A 139 -12.16 4.60 5.70
N ARG A 140 -13.10 4.32 4.79
CA ARG A 140 -13.58 5.30 3.82
C ARG A 140 -14.28 6.48 4.48
N ALA A 141 -15.17 6.22 5.44
CA ALA A 141 -15.82 7.28 6.21
C ALA A 141 -14.84 8.11 7.05
N TRP A 142 -13.76 7.50 7.53
CA TRP A 142 -12.68 8.21 8.23
C TRP A 142 -11.88 9.07 7.25
N LEU A 143 -11.51 8.55 6.08
CA LEU A 143 -10.80 9.31 5.04
C LEU A 143 -11.68 10.44 4.48
N ASP A 144 -12.97 10.22 4.30
CA ASP A 144 -13.90 11.27 3.87
C ASP A 144 -14.02 12.37 4.92
N ARG A 145 -13.91 12.02 6.21
CA ARG A 145 -13.99 12.96 7.34
C ARG A 145 -12.68 13.72 7.59
N HIS A 146 -11.54 13.07 7.42
CA HIS A 146 -10.22 13.60 7.81
C HIS A 146 -9.27 13.82 6.62
N GLY A 147 -9.73 13.54 5.41
CA GLY A 147 -8.93 13.65 4.18
C GLY A 147 -8.52 15.09 3.89
N SER A 148 -9.42 16.05 4.13
CA SER A 148 -9.10 17.48 4.05
C SER A 148 -7.99 17.87 5.01
N ASP A 149 -8.04 17.37 6.24
CA ASP A 149 -7.09 17.71 7.30
C ASP A 149 -5.72 17.10 6.97
N LEU A 150 -5.70 15.86 6.48
CA LEU A 150 -4.50 15.20 6.00
C LEU A 150 -3.85 15.92 4.81
N LEU A 151 -4.65 16.34 3.84
CA LEU A 151 -4.16 17.08 2.67
C LEU A 151 -3.69 18.48 3.05
N SER A 152 -4.38 19.15 3.97
CA SER A 152 -3.97 20.44 4.52
C SER A 152 -2.63 20.31 5.23
N CYS A 153 -2.49 19.36 6.17
CA CYS A 153 -1.22 19.06 6.85
C CYS A 153 -0.10 18.76 5.85
N ALA A 154 -0.36 17.95 4.82
CA ALA A 154 0.62 17.65 3.78
C ALA A 154 1.02 18.91 2.99
N GLY A 155 0.05 19.76 2.63
CA GLY A 155 0.30 21.04 1.95
C GLY A 155 1.14 21.99 2.78
N ARG A 156 0.86 22.11 4.08
CA ARG A 156 1.65 22.93 5.01
C ARG A 156 3.09 22.44 5.12
N LEU A 157 3.30 21.12 5.23
CA LEU A 157 4.65 20.54 5.25
C LEU A 157 5.42 20.83 3.96
N LEU A 158 4.77 20.74 2.80
CA LEU A 158 5.39 21.06 1.52
C LEU A 158 5.74 22.55 1.41
N ALA A 159 4.83 23.45 1.84
CA ALA A 159 5.10 24.88 1.86
C ALA A 159 6.33 25.22 2.72
N HIS A 160 6.48 24.58 3.89
CA HIS A 160 7.68 24.76 4.72
C HIS A 160 8.95 24.25 4.06
N ARG A 161 8.88 23.09 3.41
CA ARG A 161 10.02 22.57 2.65
C ARG A 161 10.46 23.59 1.60
N ASP A 162 9.51 24.17 0.87
CA ASP A 162 9.81 25.11 -0.21
C ASP A 162 10.34 26.45 0.34
N LEU A 163 9.81 26.95 1.47
CA LEU A 163 10.35 28.12 2.17
C LEU A 163 11.78 27.89 2.67
N LEU A 164 12.05 26.73 3.28
CA LEU A 164 13.39 26.38 3.77
C LEU A 164 14.38 26.19 2.62
N ALA A 165 13.95 25.58 1.52
CA ALA A 165 14.76 25.43 0.31
C ALA A 165 15.06 26.79 -0.33
N GLY A 166 14.09 27.71 -0.37
CA GLY A 166 14.26 29.07 -0.86
C GLY A 166 15.22 29.90 0.01
N ALA A 167 15.10 29.81 1.33
CA ALA A 167 16.00 30.49 2.28
C ALA A 167 17.44 29.97 2.17
N ALA A 168 17.63 28.65 2.02
CA ALA A 168 18.94 28.05 1.79
C ALA A 168 19.55 28.47 0.44
N ALA A 169 18.74 28.60 -0.60
CA ALA A 169 19.17 29.06 -1.92
C ALA A 169 19.48 30.57 -1.96
N ALA A 170 18.82 31.38 -1.13
CA ALA A 170 19.00 32.84 -1.08
C ALA A 170 20.34 33.26 -0.47
N GLY A 171 21.00 32.42 0.34
CA GLY A 171 22.44 32.47 0.61
C GLY A 171 23.11 33.81 0.96
N ASP A 172 22.37 34.84 1.41
CA ASP A 172 22.90 36.18 1.57
C ASP A 172 22.99 36.56 3.08
N PRO A 173 24.21 36.57 3.67
CA PRO A 173 24.41 36.81 5.10
C PRO A 173 24.21 38.29 5.52
N ALA A 174 23.78 39.18 4.63
CA ALA A 174 23.73 40.62 4.88
C ALA A 174 22.47 41.14 5.62
N PHE A 175 21.43 40.32 5.83
CA PHE A 175 20.17 40.75 6.46
C PHE A 175 19.95 40.14 7.86
N GLY A 176 20.70 40.64 8.85
CA GLY A 176 20.56 40.25 10.26
C GLY A 176 19.19 40.51 10.90
N THR A 177 18.34 41.33 10.29
CA THR A 177 16.96 41.62 10.73
C THR A 177 15.90 40.71 10.09
N SER A 178 16.24 39.96 9.03
CA SER A 178 15.32 39.01 8.39
C SER A 178 15.34 37.64 9.08
N ALA A 179 16.46 37.28 9.70
CA ALA A 179 16.61 36.00 10.41
C ALA A 179 15.71 35.91 11.65
N GLU A 180 15.55 36.99 12.43
CA GLU A 180 14.64 37.00 13.59
C GLU A 180 13.18 36.96 13.16
N ALA A 181 12.77 37.74 12.14
CA ALA A 181 11.40 37.69 11.61
C ALA A 181 11.08 36.35 10.94
N ALA A 182 12.04 35.75 10.22
CA ALA A 182 11.90 34.40 9.65
C ALA A 182 11.89 33.32 10.75
N SER A 183 12.64 33.51 11.84
CA SER A 183 12.64 32.64 13.01
C SER A 183 11.34 32.75 13.81
N GLU A 184 10.78 33.95 13.96
CA GLU A 184 9.50 34.21 14.63
C GLU A 184 8.33 33.68 13.81
N ALA A 185 8.31 33.94 12.49
CA ALA A 185 7.34 33.35 11.57
C ALA A 185 7.48 31.81 11.50
N ALA A 186 8.70 31.27 11.51
CA ALA A 186 8.91 29.83 11.57
C ALA A 186 8.40 29.24 12.90
N SER A 187 8.62 29.93 14.02
CA SER A 187 8.17 29.54 15.35
C SER A 187 6.64 29.52 15.46
N GLU A 188 5.96 30.57 14.98
CA GLU A 188 4.50 30.69 15.01
C GLU A 188 3.84 29.62 14.11
N VAL A 189 4.32 29.48 12.87
CA VAL A 189 3.78 28.45 11.96
C VAL A 189 4.18 27.03 12.41
N GLY A 190 5.36 26.88 13.04
CA GLY A 190 5.80 25.63 13.63
C GLY A 190 4.92 25.19 14.81
N ALA A 191 4.45 26.13 15.63
CA ALA A 191 3.51 25.86 16.71
C ALA A 191 2.16 25.41 16.16
N GLU A 192 1.68 26.07 15.11
CA GLU A 192 0.43 25.71 14.42
C GLU A 192 0.50 24.32 13.77
N ILE A 193 1.67 23.94 13.23
CA ILE A 193 1.92 22.60 12.69
C ILE A 193 1.98 21.56 13.80
N ALA A 194 2.63 21.86 14.93
CA ALA A 194 2.65 20.95 16.07
C ALA A 194 1.23 20.69 16.61
N GLU A 195 0.41 21.73 16.69
CA GLU A 195 -1.00 21.62 17.08
C GLU A 195 -1.80 20.78 16.06
N ALA A 196 -1.65 21.06 14.76
CA ALA A 196 -2.30 20.27 13.70
C ALA A 196 -1.86 18.79 13.72
N PHE A 197 -0.60 18.51 14.06
CA PHE A 197 -0.11 17.14 14.24
C PHE A 197 -0.62 16.49 15.51
N ASP A 198 -0.74 17.22 16.61
CA ASP A 198 -1.34 16.71 17.85
C ASP A 198 -2.83 16.44 17.68
N GLU A 199 -3.53 17.27 16.92
CA GLU A 199 -4.92 17.04 16.52
C GLU A 199 -5.05 15.82 15.60
N LEU A 200 -4.14 15.66 14.64
CA LEU A 200 -4.08 14.49 13.77
C LEU A 200 -3.76 13.20 14.57
N ALA A 201 -2.79 13.25 15.48
CA ALA A 201 -2.43 12.14 16.36
C ALA A 201 -3.55 11.80 17.34
N GLY A 202 -4.24 12.82 17.87
CA GLY A 202 -5.47 12.68 18.65
C GLY A 202 -6.60 12.02 17.85
N SER A 203 -6.77 12.42 16.60
CA SER A 203 -7.77 11.84 15.69
C SER A 203 -7.44 10.39 15.30
N LEU A 204 -6.15 10.08 15.09
CA LEU A 204 -5.66 8.73 14.80
C LEU A 204 -5.75 7.78 16.01
N SER A 205 -5.54 8.30 17.23
CA SER A 205 -5.69 7.53 18.48
C SER A 205 -7.14 7.28 18.89
N ARG A 206 -8.09 8.10 18.40
CA ARG A 206 -9.54 7.92 18.59
C ARG A 206 -10.18 6.96 17.61
N VAL A 207 -9.43 6.46 16.62
CA VAL A 207 -9.90 5.38 15.76
C VAL A 207 -10.11 4.14 16.63
N PRO A 208 -11.34 3.59 16.70
CA PRO A 208 -11.60 2.44 17.55
C PRO A 208 -10.87 1.21 16.98
N ALA A 209 -9.73 0.86 17.59
CA ALA A 209 -9.15 -0.45 17.45
C ALA A 209 -10.15 -1.44 18.05
N ASP A 210 -10.74 -2.31 17.23
CA ASP A 210 -11.57 -3.39 17.74
C ASP A 210 -10.66 -4.35 18.52
N PRO A 211 -10.72 -4.39 19.87
CA PRO A 211 -9.80 -5.18 20.67
C PRO A 211 -10.02 -6.68 20.49
N ARG A 212 -11.10 -7.10 19.81
CA ARG A 212 -11.48 -8.50 19.62
C ARG A 212 -10.94 -9.11 18.33
N ASP A 213 -10.31 -8.34 17.45
CA ASP A 213 -9.78 -8.86 16.19
C ASP A 213 -8.30 -8.44 15.98
N PRO A 214 -7.32 -9.28 16.38
CA PRO A 214 -5.91 -8.99 16.15
C PRO A 214 -5.53 -8.92 14.66
N ARG A 215 -6.38 -9.39 13.74
CA ARG A 215 -6.19 -9.26 12.28
C ARG A 215 -6.71 -7.91 11.76
N HIS A 216 -7.62 -7.26 12.50
CA HIS A 216 -8.07 -5.89 12.26
C HIS A 216 -6.89 -4.92 12.45
N THR A 217 -6.09 -5.10 13.50
CA THR A 217 -4.87 -4.30 13.75
C THR A 217 -3.82 -4.50 12.67
N ALA A 218 -3.69 -5.69 12.06
CA ALA A 218 -2.68 -5.95 11.04
C ALA A 218 -3.01 -5.37 9.65
N ARG A 219 -4.30 -5.25 9.29
CA ARG A 219 -4.76 -4.76 7.97
C ARG A 219 -5.11 -3.27 7.95
N TYR A 220 -5.63 -2.72 9.06
CA TYR A 220 -5.87 -1.27 9.24
C TYR A 220 -4.58 -0.44 9.13
N VAL A 221 -3.46 -1.13 9.24
CA VAL A 221 -2.15 -0.54 9.38
C VAL A 221 -1.47 -0.32 8.03
N THR A 222 -1.96 -0.83 6.89
CA THR A 222 -1.20 -0.77 5.62
C THR A 222 -1.25 0.60 4.92
N ARG A 223 -2.42 1.26 4.83
CA ARG A 223 -2.56 2.58 4.17
C ARG A 223 -2.17 3.74 5.10
N THR A 224 -2.48 3.61 6.38
CA THR A 224 -2.02 4.50 7.46
C THR A 224 -0.50 4.37 7.67
N ARG A 225 0.10 3.16 7.52
CA ARG A 225 1.57 3.01 7.42
C ARG A 225 2.10 3.65 6.16
N HIS A 226 1.41 3.58 5.04
CA HIS A 226 1.91 4.18 3.80
C HIS A 226 1.88 5.72 3.86
N LEU A 227 0.84 6.31 4.45
CA LEU A 227 0.73 7.75 4.70
C LEU A 227 1.71 8.19 5.79
N ALA A 228 1.86 7.43 6.88
CA ALA A 228 2.89 7.67 7.90
C ALA A 228 4.32 7.46 7.38
N ALA A 229 4.53 6.54 6.43
CA ALA A 229 5.81 6.31 5.77
C ALA A 229 6.14 7.44 4.79
N ARG A 230 5.15 7.94 4.04
CA ARG A 230 5.30 9.13 3.18
C ARG A 230 5.57 10.38 4.00
N LEU A 231 4.85 10.59 5.10
CA LEU A 231 5.15 11.66 6.05
C LEU A 231 6.55 11.50 6.66
N ARG A 232 6.99 10.27 6.96
CA ARG A 232 8.36 10.01 7.41
C ARG A 232 9.41 10.33 6.35
N LEU A 233 9.18 9.97 5.08
CA LEU A 233 10.10 10.28 4.00
C LEU A 233 10.18 11.79 3.78
N LEU A 234 9.05 12.50 3.79
CA LEU A 234 9.02 13.97 3.73
C LEU A 234 9.77 14.62 4.90
N LEU A 235 9.60 14.10 6.12
CA LEU A 235 10.31 14.60 7.30
C LEU A 235 11.80 14.24 7.31
N ALA A 236 12.17 13.08 6.76
CA ALA A 236 13.56 12.67 6.61
C ALA A 236 14.27 13.49 5.53
N ASP A 237 13.60 13.80 4.41
CA ASP A 237 14.11 14.69 3.37
C ASP A 237 14.30 16.11 3.92
N LEU A 238 13.35 16.60 4.73
CA LEU A 238 13.48 17.88 5.46
C LEU A 238 14.68 17.88 6.43
N ALA A 239 14.94 16.77 7.10
CA ALA A 239 16.09 16.63 8.01
C ALA A 239 17.42 16.49 7.25
N ALA A 240 17.43 15.81 6.10
CA ALA A 240 18.61 15.58 5.27
C ALA A 240 19.01 16.82 4.47
N ALA A 241 18.07 17.71 4.14
CA ALA A 241 18.33 18.96 3.43
C ALA A 241 19.12 20.01 4.26
N GLY A 242 19.62 19.65 5.45
CA GLY A 242 20.34 20.58 6.35
C GLY A 242 19.45 21.66 6.97
N ALA A 243 18.19 21.74 6.55
CA ALA A 243 17.22 22.73 7.02
C ALA A 243 16.96 22.62 8.52
N THR A 244 17.06 21.43 9.11
CA THR A 244 16.92 21.24 10.57
C THR A 244 18.10 21.78 11.38
N ALA A 245 19.28 21.94 10.78
CA ALA A 245 20.45 22.54 11.45
C ALA A 245 20.34 24.07 11.55
N ALA A 246 19.60 24.69 10.62
CA ALA A 246 19.26 26.12 10.66
C ALA A 246 18.09 26.43 11.59
N VAL A 247 17.36 25.41 12.05
CA VAL A 247 16.18 25.54 12.91
C VAL A 247 16.62 25.61 14.39
N PRO A 248 16.28 26.68 15.14
CA PRO A 248 16.72 26.87 16.52
C PRO A 248 16.40 25.68 17.43
N ALA A 249 17.30 25.41 18.37
CA ALA A 249 17.06 24.42 19.42
C ALA A 249 15.83 24.86 20.24
N GLY A 250 14.76 24.07 20.19
CA GLY A 250 13.46 24.40 20.79
C GLY A 250 12.32 24.57 19.79
N HIS A 251 12.62 24.67 18.49
CA HIS A 251 11.59 24.75 17.46
C HIS A 251 10.73 23.47 17.44
N PRO A 252 9.40 23.58 17.33
CA PRO A 252 8.45 22.46 17.40
C PRO A 252 8.71 21.33 16.39
N VAL A 253 9.32 21.63 15.24
CA VAL A 253 9.78 20.63 14.26
C VAL A 253 10.71 19.58 14.88
N HIS A 254 11.60 19.95 15.81
CA HIS A 254 12.47 18.99 16.50
C HIS A 254 11.69 18.03 17.40
N ALA A 255 10.66 18.52 18.10
CA ALA A 255 9.75 17.69 18.90
C ALA A 255 8.94 16.73 18.01
N LEU A 256 8.52 17.22 16.84
CA LEU A 256 7.78 16.47 15.83
C LEU A 256 8.63 15.34 15.22
N LEU A 257 9.89 15.63 14.88
CA LEU A 257 10.88 14.64 14.43
C LEU A 257 11.17 13.60 15.53
N ALA A 258 11.42 14.03 16.76
CA ALA A 258 11.65 13.13 17.89
C ALA A 258 10.42 12.23 18.20
N ARG A 259 9.20 12.76 18.03
CA ARG A 259 7.96 12.00 18.27
C ARG A 259 7.67 11.02 17.14
N THR A 260 7.85 11.41 15.89
CA THR A 260 7.71 10.51 14.73
C THR A 260 8.77 9.40 14.74
N ALA A 261 9.99 9.68 15.22
CA ALA A 261 11.03 8.68 15.49
C ALA A 261 10.64 7.71 16.61
N ARG A 262 10.10 8.20 17.74
CA ARG A 262 9.60 7.33 18.84
C ARG A 262 8.45 6.43 18.41
N LEU A 263 7.50 6.96 17.65
CA LEU A 263 6.44 6.16 17.02
C LEU A 263 7.02 5.13 16.04
N ALA A 264 8.15 5.41 15.39
CA ALA A 264 8.81 4.47 14.48
C ALA A 264 9.39 3.29 15.25
N ALA A 265 10.13 3.60 16.32
CA ALA A 265 10.72 2.62 17.20
C ALA A 265 9.65 1.72 17.84
N ALA A 266 8.58 2.31 18.39
CA ALA A 266 7.48 1.55 18.98
C ALA A 266 6.80 0.61 17.96
N HIS A 267 6.64 1.05 16.71
CA HIS A 267 6.10 0.21 15.64
C HIS A 267 7.05 -0.89 15.18
N GLN A 268 8.37 -0.63 15.12
CA GLN A 268 9.37 -1.64 14.81
C GLN A 268 9.41 -2.70 15.92
N SER A 269 9.34 -2.29 17.19
CA SER A 269 9.26 -3.22 18.33
C SER A 269 7.98 -4.06 18.32
N ALA A 270 6.84 -3.49 17.92
CA ALA A 270 5.58 -4.23 17.79
C ALA A 270 5.54 -5.17 16.57
N ALA A 271 6.35 -4.91 15.54
CA ALA A 271 6.50 -5.76 14.37
C ALA A 271 7.58 -6.84 14.53
N ALA A 272 8.43 -6.72 15.56
CA ALA A 272 9.41 -7.75 15.88
C ALA A 272 8.68 -9.05 16.27
N PRO A 273 9.11 -10.21 15.72
CA PRO A 273 8.54 -11.49 16.14
C PRO A 273 8.74 -11.66 17.65
N PRO A 274 7.75 -12.21 18.37
CA PRO A 274 7.89 -12.42 19.81
C PRO A 274 9.12 -13.29 20.07
N PRO A 275 9.88 -13.01 21.16
CA PRO A 275 11.06 -13.80 21.49
C PRO A 275 10.65 -15.28 21.61
N PRO A 276 11.50 -16.22 21.14
CA PRO A 276 11.19 -17.64 21.24
C PRO A 276 10.92 -18.00 22.70
N ALA A 277 9.82 -18.74 22.93
CA ALA A 277 9.43 -19.14 24.27
C ALA A 277 10.59 -19.90 24.94
N PRO A 278 10.90 -19.63 26.22
CA PRO A 278 11.99 -20.31 26.90
C PRO A 278 11.74 -21.82 26.89
N SER A 279 12.71 -22.57 26.38
CA SER A 279 12.68 -24.03 26.39
C SER A 279 12.51 -24.50 27.83
N ARG A 280 11.39 -25.16 28.13
CA ARG A 280 11.18 -25.76 29.44
C ARG A 280 12.22 -26.89 29.64
N PRO A 281 12.93 -26.92 30.77
CA PRO A 281 13.83 -28.02 31.13
C PRO A 281 13.08 -29.32 31.38
#